data_AF-A0ABD2N156-F1
#
_entry.id   AF-A0ABD2N156-F1
#
_cell.length_a   1.000
_cell.length_b   1.000
_cell.length_c   1.000
_cell.angle_alpha   90.00
_cell.angle_beta   90.00
_cell.angle_gamma   90.00
#
_symmetry.space_group_name_H-M   'P 1'
#
loop_
_entity.id
_entity.type
_entity.pdbx_description
1 polymer ?
#
loop_
_entity_poly.entity_id
_entity_poly.type
_entity_poly.pdbx_seq_one_letter_code
_entity_poly.pdbx_strand_id
1 'polypeptide(L)'
;MDTELAAKSCCSFCKTQKAIKEEKKEVPVCKSTRCKCLKRKPTTRLLGRPLNMGGDISIHAEKKTPKNDVKREHEREISTKEMFPEPLKSLIVVLISLLETSTKARPQKSTCIYRENQISCKRHLPSLEYPVNITHLEIREIDWLELDFNDLVSKFPLLTNVTVVHGKNITKLISPPAENNIQVLILNNLRLRRIRKEFFPNFTKLEELSLKSNNLKNLPKQIELPSIKAIYLSGNKWNCSLNLDWVLQLDESIVKDYHNLTCHEEPHPGKSLVEIATFMREIEDECPHRCYCSLPKVVIEPETEILEPIISVDCSYKGFTKFPETLPHKTKTLFLQGNEICSVSPLRTNPLYKNILDLYLDNNKIFSIEELEGAEWLTQFRVLSLRGNRLTQIPTYAIDNALQQNSNMPNAVRLILGDNPWRCDCPFTPVFQEMLQKFAHQISDIMEIKCSYIEGDENSLVPILELSRSSVCRFPSEYSVQALDLINIILIFLIITVLVKLAYDYYHFKKTGRLPWIVTKMP
;
A
#
# COMPACT_ATOMS: atom_id res chain seq x y z
N MET A 1 10.93 34.33 17.92
CA MET A 1 11.81 33.21 18.37
C MET A 1 11.03 32.06 19.04
N ASP A 2 9.72 31.99 18.87
CA ASP A 2 8.82 31.47 19.91
C ASP A 2 8.35 30.04 19.64
N THR A 3 8.35 29.63 18.36
CA THR A 3 8.05 28.26 17.91
C THR A 3 9.03 27.23 18.45
N GLU A 4 10.32 27.56 18.55
CA GLU A 4 11.32 26.65 19.10
C GLU A 4 11.16 26.47 20.63
N LEU A 5 10.61 27.49 21.31
CA LEU A 5 10.30 27.44 22.74
C LEU A 5 9.07 26.55 23.01
N ALA A 6 8.05 26.64 22.17
CA ALA A 6 6.88 25.75 22.19
C ALA A 6 7.28 24.28 21.98
N ALA A 7 8.12 23.99 20.98
CA ALA A 7 8.63 22.64 20.72
C ALA A 7 9.46 22.07 21.88
N LYS A 8 10.28 22.90 22.54
CA LYS A 8 11.05 22.51 23.74
C LYS A 8 10.14 22.26 24.95
N SER A 9 9.11 23.09 25.16
CA SER A 9 8.10 22.91 26.21
C SER A 9 7.29 21.63 26.01
N CYS A 10 6.86 21.37 24.79
CA CYS A 10 6.14 20.15 24.37
C CYS A 10 6.95 18.87 24.69
N CYS A 11 8.24 18.82 24.31
CA CYS A 11 9.13 17.72 24.70
C CYS A 11 9.41 17.64 26.21
N SER A 12 9.31 18.74 26.96
CA SER A 12 9.42 18.75 28.43
C SER A 12 8.20 18.09 29.07
N PHE A 13 6.98 18.46 28.65
CA PHE A 13 5.74 17.89 29.17
C PHE A 13 5.58 16.40 28.84
N CYS A 14 5.92 16.01 27.60
CA CYS A 14 5.99 14.60 27.20
C CYS A 14 7.10 13.80 27.94
N LYS A 15 8.06 14.46 28.62
CA LYS A 15 9.04 13.83 29.52
C LYS A 15 8.58 13.78 30.98
N THR A 16 7.99 14.83 31.55
CA THR A 16 7.52 14.79 32.96
C THR A 16 6.44 13.75 33.18
N GLN A 17 5.54 13.52 32.22
CA GLN A 17 4.59 12.39 32.30
C GLN A 17 5.25 11.00 32.31
N LYS A 18 6.50 10.87 31.83
CA LYS A 18 7.27 9.62 31.92
C LYS A 18 7.83 9.42 33.33
N ALA A 19 8.37 10.47 33.94
CA ALA A 19 8.85 10.46 35.33
C ALA A 19 7.72 10.20 36.34
N ILE A 20 6.57 10.89 36.20
CA ILE A 20 5.39 10.73 37.06
C ILE A 20 4.83 9.29 37.02
N LYS A 21 5.13 8.50 35.98
CA LYS A 21 4.72 7.10 35.86
C LYS A 21 5.74 6.09 36.43
N GLU A 22 6.93 6.54 36.81
CA GLU A 22 7.94 5.72 37.52
C GLU A 22 7.92 5.95 39.04
N GLU A 23 7.38 7.09 39.50
CA GLU A 23 7.34 7.50 40.92
C GLU A 23 6.20 6.85 41.75
N LYS A 24 5.70 5.67 41.34
CA LYS A 24 4.79 4.83 42.15
C LYS A 24 5.24 3.36 42.17
N LYS A 25 6.34 3.10 42.88
CA LYS A 25 6.77 1.76 43.33
C LYS A 25 7.20 1.79 44.79
N GLU A 26 6.21 1.70 45.69
CA GLU A 26 6.47 1.42 47.09
C GLU A 26 6.95 -0.03 47.28
N VAL A 27 8.01 -0.20 48.05
CA VAL A 27 8.65 -1.45 48.50
C VAL A 27 9.22 -1.11 49.87
N PRO A 28 8.87 -1.79 50.98
CA PRO A 28 9.31 -3.20 51.15
C PRO A 28 8.47 -4.12 52.07
N VAL A 29 8.47 -5.43 51.75
CA VAL A 29 8.77 -6.49 52.74
C VAL A 29 9.51 -7.62 52.03
N CYS A 30 10.65 -8.06 52.55
CA CYS A 30 11.27 -9.33 52.17
C CYS A 30 11.28 -10.30 53.35
N LYS A 31 10.69 -11.49 53.15
CA LYS A 31 10.99 -12.70 53.93
C LYS A 31 11.12 -13.90 52.98
N SER A 32 12.02 -14.81 53.35
CA SER A 32 12.38 -16.08 52.69
C SER A 32 11.17 -16.91 52.17
N THR A 33 11.25 -17.81 51.18
CA THR A 33 12.37 -18.74 50.87
C THR A 33 12.24 -19.40 49.48
N ARG A 34 13.38 -19.73 48.82
CA ARG A 34 13.61 -20.79 47.78
C ARG A 34 12.62 -20.96 46.60
N CYS A 35 13.16 -20.95 45.37
CA CYS A 35 13.20 -22.16 44.52
C CYS A 35 14.29 -22.11 43.42
N LYS A 36 14.49 -23.21 42.68
CA LYS A 36 15.69 -23.49 41.83
C LYS A 36 15.55 -23.03 40.37
N CYS A 37 16.66 -22.63 39.75
CA CYS A 37 16.79 -22.52 38.29
C CYS A 37 17.04 -23.88 37.62
N LEU A 38 16.51 -24.10 36.43
CA LEU A 38 16.91 -25.17 35.50
C LEU A 38 17.03 -24.61 34.07
N LYS A 39 18.14 -24.92 33.40
CA LYS A 39 18.38 -24.55 31.98
C LYS A 39 17.78 -25.60 31.04
N ARG A 40 17.22 -25.18 29.91
CA ARG A 40 17.20 -25.98 28.67
C ARG A 40 17.52 -25.10 27.45
N LYS A 41 18.16 -25.71 26.44
CA LYS A 41 18.46 -25.14 25.12
C LYS A 41 17.39 -25.59 24.10
N PRO A 42 17.31 -24.97 22.90
CA PRO A 42 16.13 -25.05 22.04
C PRO A 42 16.07 -26.28 21.13
N THR A 43 14.87 -26.56 20.62
CA THR A 43 14.59 -27.48 19.50
C THR A 43 13.59 -26.86 18.51
N THR A 44 13.48 -27.46 17.32
CA THR A 44 13.05 -26.80 16.08
C THR A 44 11.54 -26.85 15.78
N ARG A 45 11.13 -26.03 14.81
CA ARG A 45 9.81 -25.98 14.13
C ARG A 45 9.18 -27.36 13.84
N LEU A 46 7.85 -27.40 13.83
CA LEU A 46 7.05 -27.80 12.65
C LEU A 46 5.64 -27.17 12.71
N LEU A 47 4.93 -27.12 11.58
CA LEU A 47 3.63 -26.46 11.42
C LEU A 47 2.47 -27.47 11.36
N GLY A 48 1.31 -27.10 11.92
CA GLY A 48 0.05 -27.84 11.87
C GLY A 48 -1.16 -26.91 11.70
N ARG A 49 -2.21 -27.37 11.02
CA ARG A 49 -3.38 -26.57 10.57
C ARG A 49 -4.35 -26.18 11.69
N PRO A 50 -5.20 -25.13 11.49
CA PRO A 50 -6.18 -24.67 12.46
C PRO A 50 -7.40 -25.61 12.61
N LEU A 51 -8.17 -25.38 13.67
CA LEU A 51 -9.37 -26.12 14.08
C LEU A 51 -10.66 -25.56 13.43
N ASN A 52 -11.61 -26.46 13.15
CA ASN A 52 -13.04 -26.10 13.12
C ASN A 52 -13.64 -26.33 14.53
N MET A 53 -14.59 -25.48 14.91
CA MET A 53 -15.65 -25.84 15.86
C MET A 53 -17.00 -25.53 15.21
N GLY A 54 -17.98 -26.40 15.43
CA GLY A 54 -19.38 -26.14 15.10
C GLY A 54 -20.20 -25.80 16.34
N GLY A 55 -21.45 -25.40 16.13
CA GLY A 55 -22.46 -25.25 17.17
C GLY A 55 -23.84 -25.36 16.54
N ASP A 56 -24.68 -26.24 17.08
CA ASP A 56 -25.99 -26.60 16.51
C ASP A 56 -27.09 -25.59 16.84
N ILE A 57 -28.20 -25.67 16.10
CA ILE A 57 -29.59 -25.63 16.65
C ILE A 57 -30.55 -26.21 15.59
N SER A 58 -31.52 -27.01 16.03
CA SER A 58 -32.53 -27.68 15.19
C SER A 58 -33.92 -27.04 15.36
N ILE A 59 -34.86 -27.31 14.44
CA ILE A 59 -36.31 -27.49 14.68
C ILE A 59 -37.01 -28.05 13.41
N HIS A 60 -38.14 -28.76 13.57
CA HIS A 60 -38.93 -29.39 12.49
C HIS A 60 -40.06 -28.50 11.93
N ALA A 61 -40.49 -28.78 10.69
CA ALA A 61 -41.87 -28.63 10.20
C ALA A 61 -42.14 -29.55 8.99
N GLU A 62 -43.42 -29.78 8.62
CA GLU A 62 -43.86 -30.89 7.75
C GLU A 62 -44.41 -30.51 6.35
N LYS A 63 -44.40 -31.52 5.45
CA LYS A 63 -45.40 -31.84 4.38
C LYS A 63 -45.78 -30.77 3.33
N LYS A 64 -45.40 -31.03 2.06
CA LYS A 64 -46.31 -31.61 1.02
C LYS A 64 -45.58 -31.92 -0.30
N THR A 65 -46.00 -33.00 -0.97
CA THR A 65 -45.58 -33.44 -2.33
C THR A 65 -46.70 -33.21 -3.35
N PRO A 66 -46.41 -33.10 -4.67
CA PRO A 66 -46.44 -34.28 -5.56
C PRO A 66 -45.04 -34.64 -6.14
N LYS A 67 -44.66 -35.89 -6.52
CA LYS A 67 -45.24 -36.86 -7.49
C LYS A 67 -45.18 -36.33 -8.94
N ASN A 68 -44.55 -36.95 -9.95
CA ASN A 68 -44.33 -38.36 -10.37
C ASN A 68 -42.93 -38.51 -11.07
N ASP A 69 -42.34 -39.66 -11.45
CA ASP A 69 -42.46 -41.11 -11.11
C ASP A 69 -41.11 -41.79 -11.46
N VAL A 70 -40.48 -42.58 -10.56
CA VAL A 70 -40.41 -44.08 -10.56
C VAL A 70 -39.77 -44.68 -11.83
N LYS A 71 -38.46 -45.01 -11.83
CA LYS A 71 -37.81 -46.30 -11.44
C LYS A 71 -38.12 -47.48 -12.40
N ARG A 72 -37.14 -48.21 -12.96
CA ARG A 72 -36.15 -49.17 -12.35
C ARG A 72 -36.80 -50.39 -11.66
N GLU A 73 -36.43 -51.59 -12.11
CA GLU A 73 -36.07 -52.83 -11.34
C GLU A 73 -35.98 -54.02 -12.33
N HIS A 74 -35.44 -55.22 -12.05
CA HIS A 74 -34.79 -55.88 -10.89
C HIS A 74 -33.28 -56.14 -11.23
N GLU A 75 -32.30 -56.51 -10.37
CA GLU A 75 -32.17 -57.57 -9.33
C GLU A 75 -32.18 -59.03 -9.88
N ARG A 76 -31.34 -60.00 -9.48
CA ARG A 76 -30.10 -60.04 -8.63
C ARG A 76 -29.11 -61.07 -9.27
N GLU A 77 -28.28 -61.96 -8.70
CA GLU A 77 -27.99 -62.51 -7.35
C GLU A 77 -26.53 -63.09 -7.26
N ILE A 78 -25.98 -63.07 -6.05
CA ILE A 78 -24.85 -63.80 -5.39
C ILE A 78 -24.00 -64.91 -6.13
N SER A 79 -22.66 -64.67 -6.15
CA SER A 79 -21.49 -65.53 -5.83
C SER A 79 -21.43 -67.06 -6.10
N THR A 80 -20.33 -67.55 -6.72
CA THR A 80 -19.38 -68.53 -6.09
C THR A 80 -18.03 -68.72 -6.84
N LYS A 81 -17.14 -69.55 -6.26
CA LYS A 81 -15.68 -69.70 -6.41
C LYS A 81 -15.11 -70.41 -7.67
N GLU A 82 -13.84 -70.06 -7.96
CA GLU A 82 -12.66 -70.91 -8.29
C GLU A 82 -12.84 -72.30 -8.96
N MET A 83 -12.19 -72.53 -10.13
CA MET A 83 -11.13 -73.56 -10.34
C MET A 83 -10.40 -73.41 -11.71
N PHE A 84 -9.22 -74.02 -11.86
CA PHE A 84 -8.26 -74.01 -13.00
C PHE A 84 -8.73 -74.81 -14.25
N PRO A 85 -8.05 -74.80 -15.45
CA PRO A 85 -6.64 -74.43 -15.72
C PRO A 85 -6.32 -73.59 -17.01
N GLU A 86 -5.01 -73.33 -17.22
CA GLU A 86 -4.39 -73.00 -18.52
C GLU A 86 -4.71 -74.12 -19.56
N PRO A 87 -4.98 -73.84 -20.85
CA PRO A 87 -4.05 -73.08 -21.71
C PRO A 87 -4.71 -72.24 -22.83
N LEU A 88 -4.81 -70.92 -22.68
CA LEU A 88 -5.31 -70.04 -23.77
C LEU A 88 -4.73 -68.62 -23.82
N LYS A 89 -3.87 -68.23 -22.87
CA LYS A 89 -3.21 -66.90 -22.86
C LYS A 89 -2.24 -66.69 -24.04
N SER A 90 -1.77 -67.76 -24.68
CA SER A 90 -0.79 -67.69 -25.77
C SER A 90 -1.32 -67.09 -27.09
N LEU A 91 -2.64 -67.02 -27.30
CA LEU A 91 -3.22 -66.52 -28.56
C LEU A 91 -3.44 -64.99 -28.58
N ILE A 92 -3.72 -64.38 -27.43
CA ILE A 92 -3.98 -62.93 -27.34
C ILE A 92 -2.67 -62.13 -27.44
N VAL A 93 -1.57 -62.63 -26.87
CA VAL A 93 -0.25 -61.97 -26.96
C VAL A 93 0.23 -61.91 -28.41
N VAL A 94 0.08 -63.00 -29.17
CA VAL A 94 0.49 -63.07 -30.59
C VAL A 94 -0.30 -62.07 -31.45
N LEU A 95 -1.62 -61.97 -31.25
CA LEU A 95 -2.47 -61.01 -31.98
C LEU A 95 -2.13 -59.55 -31.70
N ILE A 96 -1.72 -59.21 -30.46
CA ILE A 96 -1.26 -57.85 -30.13
C ILE A 96 0.08 -57.57 -30.83
N SER A 97 1.03 -58.50 -30.78
CA SER A 97 2.34 -58.36 -31.43
C SER A 97 2.30 -58.28 -32.97
N LEU A 98 1.18 -58.64 -33.61
CA LEU A 98 0.97 -58.54 -35.05
C LEU A 98 0.29 -57.23 -35.50
N LEU A 99 -0.11 -56.35 -34.56
CA LEU A 99 -0.71 -55.04 -34.87
C LEU A 99 0.26 -53.86 -34.65
N GLU A 100 1.41 -54.06 -34.01
CA GLU A 100 2.40 -52.98 -33.79
C GLU A 100 3.33 -52.73 -34.99
N THR A 101 3.24 -53.53 -36.06
CA THR A 101 4.12 -53.41 -37.25
C THR A 101 3.55 -52.53 -38.37
N SER A 102 3.12 -51.28 -38.10
CA SER A 102 3.21 -50.15 -39.07
C SER A 102 2.73 -48.77 -38.52
N THR A 103 3.11 -48.38 -37.31
CA THR A 103 3.15 -46.94 -36.93
C THR A 103 4.59 -46.43 -36.91
N LYS A 104 5.33 -46.70 -38.00
CA LYS A 104 6.63 -46.08 -38.29
C LYS A 104 6.40 -44.57 -38.39
N ALA A 105 6.55 -43.86 -37.27
CA ALA A 105 6.20 -42.46 -37.11
C ALA A 105 6.84 -41.67 -38.25
N ARG A 106 5.99 -41.15 -39.15
CA ARG A 106 6.43 -40.55 -40.41
C ARG A 106 7.38 -39.40 -40.03
N PRO A 107 8.69 -39.48 -40.31
CA PRO A 107 9.62 -38.46 -39.85
C PRO A 107 9.13 -37.14 -40.44
N GLN A 108 8.83 -36.18 -39.57
CA GLN A 108 8.44 -34.85 -40.05
C GLN A 108 9.54 -34.41 -41.00
N LYS A 109 9.21 -34.04 -42.25
CA LYS A 109 10.26 -33.55 -43.16
C LYS A 109 10.83 -32.26 -42.57
N SER A 110 12.03 -32.35 -42.00
CA SER A 110 12.89 -31.22 -41.71
C SER A 110 13.17 -30.55 -43.03
N THR A 111 12.67 -29.33 -43.19
CA THR A 111 13.06 -28.49 -44.32
C THR A 111 14.33 -27.79 -43.92
N CYS A 112 15.46 -28.46 -44.12
CA CYS A 112 16.80 -27.88 -43.97
C CYS A 112 17.30 -27.43 -45.35
N ILE A 113 17.76 -26.18 -45.42
CA ILE A 113 18.35 -25.56 -46.59
C ILE A 113 19.83 -25.36 -46.30
N TYR A 114 20.68 -25.87 -47.20
CA TYR A 114 22.14 -25.75 -47.12
C TYR A 114 22.62 -24.66 -48.09
N ARG A 115 23.53 -23.79 -47.63
CA ARG A 115 24.18 -22.75 -48.45
C ARG A 115 25.63 -22.57 -47.99
N GLU A 116 26.58 -23.10 -48.76
CA GLU A 116 28.04 -22.97 -48.52
C GLU A 116 28.54 -23.41 -47.13
N ASN A 117 28.46 -22.54 -46.13
CA ASN A 117 28.84 -22.73 -44.72
C ASN A 117 27.68 -22.47 -43.73
N GLN A 118 26.48 -22.23 -44.25
CA GLN A 118 25.23 -22.00 -43.51
C GLN A 118 24.25 -23.17 -43.69
N ILE A 119 23.60 -23.55 -42.59
CA ILE A 119 22.43 -24.42 -42.60
C ILE A 119 21.24 -23.74 -41.92
N SER A 120 20.08 -23.72 -42.58
CA SER A 120 18.82 -23.16 -42.05
C SER A 120 17.75 -24.26 -42.01
N CYS A 121 17.39 -24.70 -40.81
CA CYS A 121 16.46 -25.82 -40.57
C CYS A 121 15.11 -25.37 -39.99
N LYS A 122 14.03 -26.03 -40.39
CA LYS A 122 12.67 -25.79 -39.87
C LYS A 122 12.11 -27.00 -39.12
N ARG A 123 11.51 -26.73 -37.95
CA ARG A 123 10.97 -27.66 -36.93
C ARG A 123 11.98 -28.49 -36.14
N HIS A 124 12.95 -29.11 -36.82
CA HIS A 124 13.99 -29.92 -36.15
C HIS A 124 15.28 -30.01 -36.98
N LEU A 125 16.32 -30.50 -36.32
CA LEU A 125 17.63 -30.82 -36.89
C LEU A 125 17.67 -32.34 -37.16
N PRO A 126 17.71 -32.81 -38.42
CA PRO A 126 17.68 -34.24 -38.73
C PRO A 126 18.95 -34.97 -38.28
N SER A 127 18.80 -36.25 -37.94
CA SER A 127 19.92 -37.15 -37.61
C SER A 127 20.69 -37.56 -38.87
N LEU A 128 21.54 -36.67 -39.36
CA LEU A 128 22.44 -36.86 -40.51
C LEU A 128 23.85 -36.39 -40.13
N GLU A 129 24.86 -36.90 -40.84
CA GLU A 129 26.19 -36.31 -40.80
C GLU A 129 26.19 -34.95 -41.52
N TYR A 130 26.88 -33.98 -40.94
CA TYR A 130 26.94 -32.60 -41.44
C TYR A 130 28.35 -32.23 -41.91
N PRO A 131 28.49 -31.40 -42.96
CA PRO A 131 29.77 -30.84 -43.34
C PRO A 131 30.43 -30.07 -42.19
N VAL A 132 31.68 -30.41 -41.88
CA VAL A 132 32.44 -29.87 -40.74
C VAL A 132 32.70 -28.36 -40.87
N ASN A 133 32.59 -27.82 -42.08
CA ASN A 133 32.77 -26.40 -42.41
C ASN A 133 31.53 -25.51 -42.14
N ILE A 134 30.46 -26.04 -41.54
CA ILE A 134 29.33 -25.23 -41.08
C ILE A 134 29.79 -24.27 -39.97
N THR A 135 29.57 -22.97 -40.21
CA THR A 135 29.85 -21.87 -39.27
C THR A 135 28.58 -21.16 -38.82
N HIS A 136 27.52 -21.21 -39.64
CA HIS A 136 26.24 -20.54 -39.38
C HIS A 136 25.10 -21.56 -39.28
N LEU A 137 24.46 -21.63 -38.11
CA LEU A 137 23.30 -22.47 -37.85
C LEU A 137 22.07 -21.61 -37.56
N GLU A 138 21.03 -21.78 -38.37
CA GLU A 138 19.71 -21.21 -38.11
C GLU A 138 18.66 -22.32 -37.91
N ILE A 139 17.82 -22.19 -36.88
CA ILE A 139 16.69 -23.09 -36.63
C ILE A 139 15.41 -22.30 -36.32
N ARG A 140 14.32 -22.60 -37.04
CA ARG A 140 13.02 -21.91 -36.92
C ARG A 140 11.87 -22.86 -36.57
N GLU A 141 10.89 -22.36 -35.82
CA GLU A 141 9.63 -23.04 -35.47
C GLU A 141 9.85 -24.37 -34.72
N ILE A 142 10.76 -24.35 -33.76
CA ILE A 142 11.30 -25.53 -33.09
C ILE A 142 10.42 -25.96 -31.89
N ASP A 143 10.30 -27.27 -31.67
CA ASP A 143 9.42 -27.87 -30.65
C ASP A 143 10.17 -28.68 -29.57
N TRP A 144 11.47 -28.38 -29.38
CA TRP A 144 12.29 -29.00 -28.34
C TRP A 144 11.90 -28.49 -26.94
N LEU A 145 12.12 -29.31 -25.91
CA LEU A 145 11.92 -28.95 -24.50
C LEU A 145 13.10 -28.14 -23.93
N GLU A 146 14.30 -28.42 -24.45
CA GLU A 146 15.54 -27.77 -24.08
C GLU A 146 16.47 -27.62 -25.29
N LEU A 147 17.39 -26.67 -25.21
CA LEU A 147 18.41 -26.41 -26.22
C LEU A 147 19.78 -26.78 -25.63
N ASP A 148 20.38 -27.85 -26.15
CA ASP A 148 21.69 -28.34 -25.69
C ASP A 148 22.82 -27.88 -26.62
N PHE A 149 23.69 -27.00 -26.11
CA PHE A 149 24.86 -26.54 -26.84
C PHE A 149 26.01 -27.56 -26.85
N ASN A 150 25.99 -28.57 -25.97
CA ASN A 150 26.91 -29.71 -26.06
C ASN A 150 26.65 -30.51 -27.35
N ASP A 151 25.39 -30.85 -27.63
CA ASP A 151 24.96 -31.51 -28.87
C ASP A 151 25.24 -30.65 -30.12
N LEU A 152 25.00 -29.34 -30.07
CA LEU A 152 25.29 -28.45 -31.20
C LEU A 152 26.79 -28.27 -31.48
N VAL A 153 27.62 -28.02 -30.46
CA VAL A 153 29.06 -27.78 -30.65
C VAL A 153 29.79 -29.08 -31.05
N SER A 154 29.33 -30.24 -30.57
CA SER A 154 29.88 -31.54 -31.00
C SER A 154 29.50 -31.92 -32.45
N LYS A 155 28.30 -31.54 -32.92
CA LYS A 155 27.89 -31.72 -34.32
C LYS A 155 28.53 -30.72 -35.30
N PHE A 156 28.82 -29.51 -34.82
CA PHE A 156 29.30 -28.41 -35.65
C PHE A 156 30.46 -27.65 -34.94
N PRO A 157 31.70 -28.18 -34.97
CA PRO A 157 32.82 -27.65 -34.18
C PRO A 157 33.32 -26.26 -34.61
N LEU A 158 32.91 -25.78 -35.80
CA LEU A 158 33.29 -24.48 -36.35
C LEU A 158 32.18 -23.40 -36.25
N LEU A 159 31.13 -23.62 -35.45
CA LEU A 159 30.07 -22.63 -35.27
C LEU A 159 30.58 -21.28 -34.73
N THR A 160 30.27 -20.22 -35.46
CA THR A 160 30.45 -18.81 -35.05
C THR A 160 29.11 -18.10 -34.87
N ASN A 161 28.05 -18.52 -35.55
CA ASN A 161 26.71 -17.92 -35.46
C ASN A 161 25.64 -18.99 -35.20
N VAL A 162 24.87 -18.84 -34.12
CA VAL A 162 23.75 -19.71 -33.76
C VAL A 162 22.49 -18.87 -33.58
N THR A 163 21.53 -19.06 -34.48
CA THR A 163 20.22 -18.40 -34.47
C THR A 163 19.12 -19.44 -34.25
N VAL A 164 18.45 -19.40 -33.12
CA VAL A 164 17.28 -20.24 -32.82
C VAL A 164 16.09 -19.32 -32.52
N VAL A 165 15.02 -19.44 -33.31
CA VAL A 165 13.86 -18.55 -33.20
C VAL A 165 12.51 -19.26 -33.27
N HIS A 166 11.51 -18.70 -32.59
CA HIS A 166 10.14 -19.23 -32.53
C HIS A 166 10.08 -20.64 -31.91
N GLY A 167 10.57 -20.77 -30.68
CA GLY A 167 10.52 -21.99 -29.89
C GLY A 167 9.17 -22.13 -29.18
N LYS A 168 8.51 -23.28 -29.38
CA LYS A 168 7.23 -23.57 -28.72
C LYS A 168 7.39 -24.04 -27.28
N ASN A 169 8.41 -24.83 -26.99
CA ASN A 169 8.54 -25.53 -25.71
C ASN A 169 9.92 -25.42 -25.04
N ILE A 170 10.86 -24.64 -25.60
CA ILE A 170 12.21 -24.50 -25.04
C ILE A 170 12.17 -23.70 -23.73
N THR A 171 12.31 -24.40 -22.60
CA THR A 171 12.27 -23.78 -21.27
C THR A 171 13.63 -23.78 -20.55
N LYS A 172 14.58 -24.58 -21.04
CA LYS A 172 15.92 -24.78 -20.47
C LYS A 172 16.99 -24.67 -21.56
N LEU A 173 18.13 -24.09 -21.19
CA LEU A 173 19.37 -24.11 -21.96
C LEU A 173 20.40 -24.98 -21.21
N ILE A 174 21.28 -25.67 -21.94
CA ILE A 174 22.45 -26.37 -21.40
C ILE A 174 23.71 -25.72 -22.00
N SER A 175 24.68 -25.36 -21.16
CA SER A 175 25.95 -24.77 -21.59
C SER A 175 26.83 -25.82 -22.28
N PRO A 176 27.64 -25.49 -23.31
CA PRO A 176 28.64 -26.42 -23.83
C PRO A 176 29.68 -26.76 -22.75
N PRO A 177 30.34 -27.92 -22.79
CA PRO A 177 31.21 -28.39 -21.70
C PRO A 177 32.58 -27.68 -21.64
N ALA A 178 32.96 -26.98 -22.72
CA ALA A 178 34.23 -26.26 -22.85
C ALA A 178 34.03 -24.98 -23.69
N GLU A 179 35.06 -24.15 -23.77
CA GLU A 179 35.07 -22.96 -24.64
C GLU A 179 34.73 -23.27 -26.10
N ASN A 180 34.04 -22.34 -26.76
CA ASN A 180 33.55 -22.51 -28.12
C ASN A 180 33.83 -21.27 -29.01
N ASN A 181 33.50 -21.38 -30.30
CA ASN A 181 33.79 -20.35 -31.30
C ASN A 181 32.62 -19.38 -31.58
N ILE A 182 31.50 -19.48 -30.85
CA ILE A 182 30.28 -18.70 -31.11
C ILE A 182 30.49 -17.22 -30.74
N GLN A 183 30.38 -16.37 -31.74
CA GLN A 183 30.45 -14.91 -31.69
C GLN A 183 29.06 -14.27 -31.69
N VAL A 184 28.06 -14.90 -32.34
CA VAL A 184 26.68 -14.40 -32.42
C VAL A 184 25.71 -15.47 -31.93
N LEU A 185 24.91 -15.12 -30.92
CA LEU A 185 23.93 -16.01 -30.31
C LEU A 185 22.55 -15.35 -30.24
N ILE A 186 21.65 -15.75 -31.13
CA ILE A 186 20.29 -15.20 -31.26
C ILE A 186 19.29 -16.25 -30.79
N LEU A 187 18.63 -16.02 -29.64
CA LEU A 187 17.72 -16.96 -28.97
C LEU A 187 16.33 -16.33 -28.74
N ASN A 188 15.72 -15.84 -29.81
CA ASN A 188 14.55 -14.95 -29.74
C ASN A 188 13.22 -15.71 -29.81
N ASN A 189 12.24 -15.28 -29.00
CA ASN A 189 10.90 -15.87 -28.95
C ASN A 189 10.93 -17.40 -28.70
N LEU A 190 11.70 -17.85 -27.70
CA LEU A 190 11.84 -19.26 -27.30
C LEU A 190 11.01 -19.63 -26.06
N ARG A 191 10.42 -18.63 -25.38
CA ARG A 191 9.67 -18.74 -24.10
C ARG A 191 10.50 -19.01 -22.85
N LEU A 192 11.83 -18.83 -22.92
CA LEU A 192 12.77 -18.99 -21.80
C LEU A 192 12.32 -18.18 -20.56
N ARG A 193 12.26 -18.81 -19.38
CA ARG A 193 11.78 -18.15 -18.14
C ARG A 193 12.88 -17.63 -17.22
N ARG A 194 14.08 -18.22 -17.33
CA ARG A 194 15.28 -17.87 -16.54
C ARG A 194 16.51 -18.36 -17.29
N ILE A 195 17.58 -17.57 -17.24
CA ILE A 195 18.94 -18.03 -17.57
C ILE A 195 19.69 -18.21 -16.26
N ARG A 196 20.57 -19.21 -16.19
CA ARG A 196 21.43 -19.47 -15.03
C ARG A 196 22.80 -18.85 -15.28
N LYS A 197 23.50 -18.38 -14.24
CA LYS A 197 24.82 -17.75 -14.39
C LYS A 197 25.85 -18.70 -15.04
N GLU A 198 25.68 -20.00 -14.77
CA GLU A 198 26.50 -21.10 -15.29
C GLU A 198 26.29 -21.37 -16.79
N PHE A 199 25.40 -20.62 -17.49
CA PHE A 199 25.23 -20.77 -18.93
C PHE A 199 26.36 -20.09 -19.74
N PHE A 200 26.79 -18.90 -19.31
CA PHE A 200 27.66 -18.01 -20.08
C PHE A 200 29.18 -18.26 -20.05
N PRO A 201 29.82 -18.83 -19.00
CA PRO A 201 31.29 -18.81 -18.87
C PRO A 201 32.08 -19.38 -20.06
N ASN A 202 31.52 -20.38 -20.75
CA ASN A 202 32.18 -21.03 -21.89
C ASN A 202 31.97 -20.30 -23.23
N PHE A 203 31.29 -19.14 -23.25
CA PHE A 203 31.06 -18.28 -24.41
C PHE A 203 32.04 -17.08 -24.43
N THR A 204 33.33 -17.33 -24.21
CA THR A 204 34.39 -16.31 -24.08
C THR A 204 34.51 -15.35 -25.27
N LYS A 205 34.20 -15.82 -26.48
CA LYS A 205 34.30 -15.08 -27.76
C LYS A 205 32.99 -14.41 -28.20
N LEU A 206 31.95 -14.41 -27.36
CA LEU A 206 30.63 -13.91 -27.74
C LEU A 206 30.59 -12.39 -27.86
N GLU A 207 30.25 -11.88 -29.05
CA GLU A 207 30.18 -10.47 -29.39
C GLU A 207 28.72 -9.94 -29.43
N GLU A 208 27.76 -10.76 -29.87
CA GLU A 208 26.34 -10.43 -29.89
C GLU A 208 25.46 -11.49 -29.20
N LEU A 209 24.56 -11.03 -28.31
CA LEU A 209 23.58 -11.85 -27.61
C LEU A 209 22.16 -11.28 -27.77
N SER A 210 21.26 -12.04 -28.40
CA SER A 210 19.84 -11.69 -28.54
C SER A 210 18.96 -12.63 -27.70
N LEU A 211 18.18 -12.05 -26.78
CA LEU A 211 17.24 -12.76 -25.89
C LEU A 211 15.81 -12.21 -25.99
N LYS A 212 15.49 -11.48 -27.06
CA LYS A 212 14.23 -10.76 -27.28
C LYS A 212 13.00 -11.68 -27.21
N SER A 213 11.89 -11.11 -26.73
CA SER A 213 10.57 -11.75 -26.74
C SER A 213 10.49 -13.09 -25.98
N ASN A 214 11.32 -13.29 -24.96
CA ASN A 214 11.25 -14.44 -24.07
C ASN A 214 10.36 -14.15 -22.84
N ASN A 215 10.38 -15.04 -21.84
CA ASN A 215 9.64 -14.90 -20.58
C ASN A 215 10.57 -14.62 -19.40
N LEU A 216 11.73 -13.99 -19.63
CA LEU A 216 12.71 -13.70 -18.58
C LEU A 216 12.15 -12.67 -17.61
N LYS A 217 12.23 -12.95 -16.30
CA LYS A 217 11.83 -12.04 -15.23
C LYS A 217 12.98 -11.20 -14.66
N ASN A 218 14.20 -11.73 -14.72
CA ASN A 218 15.44 -11.09 -14.32
C ASN A 218 16.63 -11.75 -15.02
N LEU A 219 17.80 -11.11 -14.96
CA LEU A 219 19.09 -11.71 -15.28
C LEU A 219 19.92 -11.92 -14.01
N PRO A 220 20.91 -12.84 -14.01
CA PRO A 220 21.94 -12.88 -12.98
C PRO A 220 22.67 -11.53 -12.85
N LYS A 221 22.91 -11.06 -11.62
CA LYS A 221 23.68 -9.84 -11.30
C LYS A 221 25.15 -9.87 -11.78
N GLN A 222 25.63 -11.02 -12.21
CA GLN A 222 26.98 -11.24 -12.74
C GLN A 222 26.87 -12.14 -13.97
N ILE A 223 27.16 -11.57 -15.15
CA ILE A 223 27.31 -12.26 -16.43
C ILE A 223 28.66 -11.83 -16.99
N GLU A 224 29.63 -12.73 -16.97
CA GLU A 224 30.98 -12.48 -17.51
C GLU A 224 30.98 -12.83 -19.01
N LEU A 225 30.97 -11.80 -19.86
CA LEU A 225 31.07 -11.92 -21.32
C LEU A 225 32.11 -10.90 -21.82
N PRO A 226 33.42 -11.22 -21.80
CA PRO A 226 34.49 -10.24 -21.96
C PRO A 226 34.62 -9.65 -23.37
N SER A 227 34.01 -10.30 -24.38
CA SER A 227 34.05 -9.88 -25.79
C SER A 227 32.77 -9.18 -26.26
N ILE A 228 31.79 -8.93 -25.38
CA ILE A 228 30.44 -8.52 -25.78
C ILE A 228 30.39 -7.08 -26.29
N LYS A 229 29.68 -6.87 -27.40
CA LYS A 229 29.53 -5.58 -28.10
C LYS A 229 28.06 -5.18 -28.30
N ALA A 230 27.16 -6.16 -28.31
CA ALA A 230 25.72 -5.95 -28.44
C ALA A 230 24.92 -6.97 -27.62
N ILE A 231 23.97 -6.48 -26.81
CA ILE A 231 22.95 -7.31 -26.16
C ILE A 231 21.56 -6.74 -26.52
N TYR A 232 20.59 -7.64 -26.73
CA TYR A 232 19.19 -7.31 -27.01
C TYR A 232 18.25 -8.04 -26.03
N LEU A 233 17.46 -7.28 -25.26
CA LEU A 233 16.68 -7.76 -24.12
C LEU A 233 15.18 -7.44 -24.18
N SER A 234 14.68 -6.67 -25.16
CA SER A 234 13.30 -6.17 -25.17
C SER A 234 12.22 -7.24 -25.40
N GLY A 235 10.97 -6.91 -25.05
CA GLY A 235 9.82 -7.82 -25.18
C GLY A 235 9.76 -8.98 -24.16
N ASN A 236 10.66 -8.99 -23.18
CA ASN A 236 10.68 -9.95 -22.08
C ASN A 236 9.59 -9.68 -21.02
N LYS A 237 9.62 -10.43 -19.90
CA LYS A 237 8.61 -10.40 -18.84
C LYS A 237 9.19 -9.87 -17.53
N TRP A 238 9.96 -8.79 -17.63
CA TRP A 238 10.73 -8.22 -16.52
C TRP A 238 9.84 -7.92 -15.31
N ASN A 239 10.26 -8.42 -14.15
CA ASN A 239 9.55 -8.23 -12.89
C ASN A 239 10.19 -7.06 -12.15
N CYS A 240 9.37 -6.03 -11.90
CA CYS A 240 9.78 -4.77 -11.29
C CYS A 240 9.24 -4.58 -9.86
N SER A 241 8.77 -5.66 -9.23
CA SER A 241 8.38 -5.72 -7.81
C SER A 241 9.51 -6.30 -6.94
N LEU A 242 10.72 -6.43 -7.49
CA LEU A 242 11.94 -6.95 -6.85
C LEU A 242 13.09 -5.95 -7.03
N ASN A 243 14.16 -6.08 -6.25
CA ASN A 243 15.40 -5.31 -6.46
C ASN A 243 15.92 -5.48 -7.91
N LEU A 244 16.28 -4.36 -8.54
CA LEU A 244 16.71 -4.25 -9.93
C LEU A 244 18.21 -3.93 -10.07
N ASP A 245 19.06 -4.34 -9.12
CA ASP A 245 20.51 -4.09 -9.15
C ASP A 245 21.18 -4.50 -10.48
N TRP A 246 20.69 -5.56 -11.12
CA TRP A 246 21.21 -6.04 -12.40
C TRP A 246 20.91 -5.09 -13.58
N VAL A 247 19.87 -4.25 -13.46
CA VAL A 247 19.50 -3.22 -14.45
C VAL A 247 20.43 -2.03 -14.32
N LEU A 248 20.75 -1.63 -13.08
CA LEU A 248 21.71 -0.56 -12.76
C LEU A 248 23.15 -0.87 -13.17
N GLN A 249 23.40 -2.11 -13.61
CA GLN A 249 24.69 -2.59 -14.12
C GLN A 249 24.68 -2.81 -15.65
N LEU A 250 23.61 -2.44 -16.34
CA LEU A 250 23.54 -2.49 -17.81
C LEU A 250 24.22 -1.25 -18.40
N ASP A 251 25.17 -1.48 -19.31
CA ASP A 251 25.79 -0.45 -20.13
C ASP A 251 24.91 -0.17 -21.36
N GLU A 252 24.40 1.06 -21.48
CA GLU A 252 23.61 1.54 -22.62
C GLU A 252 24.35 1.39 -23.96
N SER A 253 25.68 1.54 -23.96
CA SER A 253 26.50 1.35 -25.16
C SER A 253 26.55 -0.12 -25.61
N ILE A 254 26.28 -1.08 -24.72
CA ILE A 254 26.24 -2.52 -25.01
C ILE A 254 24.79 -2.97 -25.29
N VAL A 255 23.83 -2.55 -24.47
CA VAL A 255 22.42 -2.98 -24.58
C VAL A 255 21.69 -2.14 -25.64
N LYS A 256 21.69 -2.61 -26.89
CA LYS A 256 21.21 -1.85 -28.07
C LYS A 256 19.70 -1.59 -28.10
N ASP A 257 18.95 -2.08 -27.11
CA ASP A 257 17.52 -1.82 -26.92
C ASP A 257 17.15 -1.34 -25.50
N TYR A 258 18.11 -0.68 -24.82
CA TYR A 258 18.03 -0.16 -23.45
C TYR A 258 16.71 0.58 -23.11
N HIS A 259 16.32 1.59 -23.89
CA HIS A 259 15.06 2.34 -23.66
C HIS A 259 13.79 1.54 -24.00
N ASN A 260 13.91 0.42 -24.72
CA ASN A 260 12.79 -0.48 -25.05
C ASN A 260 12.60 -1.59 -24.01
N LEU A 261 13.33 -1.56 -22.89
CA LEU A 261 13.16 -2.49 -21.80
C LEU A 261 12.02 -2.02 -20.90
N THR A 262 10.92 -2.77 -20.85
CA THR A 262 9.75 -2.43 -20.06
C THR A 262 9.38 -3.48 -19.03
N CYS A 263 8.91 -3.01 -17.88
CA CYS A 263 8.29 -3.78 -16.82
C CYS A 263 7.00 -4.45 -17.33
N HIS A 264 6.79 -5.72 -17.00
CA HIS A 264 5.62 -6.48 -17.46
C HIS A 264 4.56 -6.72 -16.38
N GLU A 265 4.99 -6.85 -15.12
CA GLU A 265 4.12 -7.22 -14.00
C GLU A 265 3.85 -6.01 -13.09
N GLU A 266 2.78 -6.10 -12.30
CA GLU A 266 2.47 -5.10 -11.26
C GLU A 266 3.64 -4.94 -10.28
N PRO A 267 3.90 -3.73 -9.74
CA PRO A 267 3.04 -2.53 -9.79
C PRO A 267 3.25 -1.57 -11.00
N HIS A 268 4.05 -1.96 -12.01
CA HIS A 268 4.54 -1.02 -13.04
C HIS A 268 4.41 -1.50 -14.50
N PRO A 269 3.28 -2.09 -14.93
CA PRO A 269 3.14 -2.63 -16.29
C PRO A 269 3.36 -1.55 -17.37
N GLY A 270 4.19 -1.88 -18.37
CA GLY A 270 4.53 -1.01 -19.50
C GLY A 270 5.51 0.13 -19.20
N LYS A 271 5.98 0.29 -17.96
CA LYS A 271 6.95 1.34 -17.58
C LYS A 271 8.39 0.98 -17.95
N SER A 272 9.22 1.99 -18.16
CA SER A 272 10.66 1.86 -18.42
C SER A 272 11.37 1.12 -17.28
N LEU A 273 11.99 -0.02 -17.59
CA LEU A 273 12.68 -0.88 -16.62
C LEU A 273 13.85 -0.14 -15.94
N VAL A 274 14.53 0.73 -16.70
CA VAL A 274 15.68 1.51 -16.25
C VAL A 274 15.24 2.58 -15.26
N GLU A 275 14.22 3.37 -15.58
CA GLU A 275 13.72 4.44 -14.70
C GLU A 275 13.10 3.89 -13.41
N ILE A 276 12.42 2.74 -13.46
CA ILE A 276 12.01 2.06 -12.21
C ILE A 276 13.24 1.68 -11.39
N ALA A 277 14.30 1.16 -12.01
CA ALA A 277 15.51 0.77 -11.28
C ALA A 277 16.23 1.97 -10.63
N THR A 278 16.29 3.13 -11.30
CA THR A 278 16.87 4.36 -10.72
C THR A 278 16.01 4.90 -9.59
N PHE A 279 14.69 5.01 -9.77
CA PHE A 279 13.79 5.41 -8.67
C PHE A 279 13.92 4.46 -7.46
N MET A 280 14.00 3.15 -7.68
CA MET A 280 14.18 2.18 -6.58
C MET A 280 15.51 2.35 -5.84
N ARG A 281 16.58 2.79 -6.53
CA ARG A 281 17.89 3.11 -5.93
C ARG A 281 17.81 4.41 -5.11
N GLU A 282 17.29 5.47 -5.70
CA GLU A 282 17.09 6.78 -5.05
C GLU A 282 16.24 6.65 -3.77
N ILE A 283 15.15 5.87 -3.85
CA ILE A 283 14.27 5.58 -2.69
C ILE A 283 14.97 4.75 -1.61
N GLU A 284 15.86 3.82 -1.97
CA GLU A 284 16.64 3.04 -1.00
C GLU A 284 17.67 3.91 -0.29
N ASP A 285 18.38 4.77 -1.03
CA ASP A 285 19.45 5.62 -0.54
C ASP A 285 18.94 6.82 0.31
N GLU A 286 17.76 7.39 -0.02
CA GLU A 286 17.12 8.47 0.75
C GLU A 286 16.20 7.99 1.91
N CYS A 287 16.02 6.67 2.09
CA CYS A 287 15.05 6.14 3.05
C CYS A 287 15.44 6.44 4.51
N PRO A 288 14.51 6.89 5.39
CA PRO A 288 14.86 7.24 6.76
C PRO A 288 15.18 5.98 7.57
N HIS A 289 16.28 6.02 8.34
CA HIS A 289 16.75 4.87 9.10
C HIS A 289 15.65 4.29 10.03
N ARG A 290 15.43 2.97 9.93
CA ARG A 290 14.38 2.16 10.60
C ARG A 290 12.97 2.26 10.01
N CYS A 291 12.73 3.11 9.01
CA CYS A 291 11.49 3.10 8.23
C CYS A 291 11.59 2.08 7.07
N TYR A 292 10.48 1.89 6.35
CA TYR A 292 10.39 1.10 5.13
C TYR A 292 9.84 1.98 4.00
N CYS A 293 10.62 2.16 2.94
CA CYS A 293 10.22 2.97 1.78
C CYS A 293 9.83 2.06 0.61
N SER A 294 8.86 2.50 -0.19
CA SER A 294 8.32 1.70 -1.29
C SER A 294 7.81 2.57 -2.44
N LEU A 295 7.83 1.99 -3.64
CA LEU A 295 7.30 2.58 -4.88
C LEU A 295 5.99 1.89 -5.28
N PRO A 296 4.85 2.18 -4.62
CA PRO A 296 3.57 1.54 -4.94
C PRO A 296 3.05 1.83 -6.35
N LYS A 297 3.45 2.94 -6.99
CA LYS A 297 3.06 3.26 -8.38
C LYS A 297 4.01 4.27 -9.03
N VAL A 298 4.11 4.20 -10.35
CA VAL A 298 4.66 5.27 -11.20
C VAL A 298 3.59 5.72 -12.19
N VAL A 299 3.35 7.03 -12.28
CA VAL A 299 2.38 7.65 -13.20
C VAL A 299 3.10 8.34 -14.35
N ILE A 300 2.36 8.77 -15.37
CA ILE A 300 2.85 9.77 -16.33
C ILE A 300 2.20 11.10 -15.91
N GLU A 301 2.99 12.16 -15.79
CA GLU A 301 2.46 13.50 -15.60
C GLU A 301 1.88 14.02 -16.94
N PRO A 302 0.60 14.45 -16.98
CA PRO A 302 -0.11 14.68 -18.23
C PRO A 302 0.33 15.94 -19.00
N GLU A 303 1.12 16.82 -18.36
CA GLU A 303 1.61 18.07 -18.96
C GLU A 303 3.03 17.94 -19.52
N THR A 304 3.85 17.05 -18.96
CA THR A 304 5.27 16.88 -19.31
C THR A 304 5.58 15.54 -20.00
N GLU A 305 4.64 14.59 -19.96
CA GLU A 305 4.79 13.17 -20.34
C GLU A 305 5.89 12.40 -19.57
N ILE A 306 6.47 13.00 -18.52
CA ILE A 306 7.53 12.40 -17.69
C ILE A 306 6.95 11.35 -16.73
N LEU A 307 7.74 10.32 -16.40
CA LEU A 307 7.39 9.33 -15.37
C LEU A 307 7.62 9.90 -13.96
N GLU A 308 6.54 9.99 -13.16
CA GLU A 308 6.59 10.43 -11.77
C GLU A 308 6.44 9.25 -10.79
N PRO A 309 7.36 9.09 -9.81
CA PRO A 309 7.23 8.10 -8.75
C PRO A 309 6.26 8.57 -7.64
N ILE A 310 5.27 7.73 -7.31
CA ILE A 310 4.42 7.90 -6.13
C ILE A 310 5.01 7.06 -5.01
N ILE A 311 5.67 7.72 -4.05
CA ILE A 311 6.45 7.07 -2.99
C ILE A 311 5.67 7.04 -1.67
N SER A 312 5.77 5.90 -0.98
CA SER A 312 5.14 5.62 0.31
C SER A 312 6.20 5.22 1.34
N VAL A 313 6.20 5.90 2.49
CA VAL A 313 7.17 5.73 3.59
C VAL A 313 6.46 5.27 4.86
N ASP A 314 6.85 4.10 5.38
CA ASP A 314 6.36 3.54 6.63
C ASP A 314 7.36 3.65 7.78
N CYS A 315 7.09 4.64 8.64
CA CYS A 315 7.79 4.93 9.89
C CYS A 315 6.93 4.58 11.12
N SER A 316 5.92 3.71 10.98
CA SER A 316 5.00 3.33 12.07
C SER A 316 5.66 2.44 13.13
N TYR A 317 5.23 2.57 14.38
CA TYR A 317 5.67 1.77 15.53
C TYR A 317 7.20 1.72 15.76
N LYS A 318 7.95 2.76 15.36
CA LYS A 318 9.42 2.83 15.56
C LYS A 318 9.83 3.61 16.82
N GLY A 319 8.89 4.26 17.52
CA GLY A 319 9.17 5.11 18.69
C GLY A 319 9.68 6.50 18.33
N PHE A 320 9.24 7.06 17.20
CA PHE A 320 9.55 8.45 16.82
C PHE A 320 8.91 9.45 17.79
N THR A 321 9.66 10.43 18.30
CA THR A 321 9.13 11.55 19.11
C THR A 321 8.91 12.84 18.30
N LYS A 322 9.37 12.83 17.05
CA LYS A 322 9.28 13.91 16.04
C LYS A 322 9.13 13.25 14.67
N PHE A 323 8.77 14.02 13.65
CA PHE A 323 8.80 13.54 12.26
C PHE A 323 10.25 13.24 11.82
N PRO A 324 10.48 12.34 10.83
CA PRO A 324 11.83 11.95 10.37
C PRO A 324 12.59 13.11 9.70
N GLU A 325 13.90 13.24 9.95
CA GLU A 325 14.68 14.39 9.46
C GLU A 325 14.93 14.35 7.94
N THR A 326 14.89 13.16 7.33
CA THR A 326 14.88 12.94 5.88
C THR A 326 13.60 12.22 5.45
N LEU A 327 13.24 12.34 4.17
CA LEU A 327 12.27 11.51 3.44
C LEU A 327 12.72 11.49 1.97
N PRO A 328 12.49 10.42 1.20
CA PRO A 328 12.72 10.42 -0.24
C PRO A 328 11.94 11.54 -0.94
N HIS A 329 12.56 12.16 -1.94
CA HIS A 329 11.91 13.14 -2.80
C HIS A 329 10.63 12.57 -3.43
N LYS A 330 9.65 13.45 -3.72
CA LYS A 330 8.30 13.09 -4.22
C LYS A 330 7.45 12.16 -3.32
N THR A 331 7.84 11.87 -2.06
CA THR A 331 6.98 11.16 -1.07
C THR A 331 5.57 11.75 -1.01
N LYS A 332 4.54 10.90 -1.26
CA LYS A 332 3.12 11.29 -1.24
C LYS A 332 2.35 10.72 -0.06
N THR A 333 2.81 9.60 0.52
CA THR A 333 2.14 8.89 1.62
C THR A 333 3.13 8.63 2.76
N LEU A 334 2.77 9.02 3.99
CA LEU A 334 3.62 8.90 5.18
C LEU A 334 2.84 8.27 6.34
N PHE A 335 3.31 7.12 6.81
CA PHE A 335 2.78 6.40 7.97
C PHE A 335 3.66 6.64 9.20
N LEU A 336 3.09 7.29 10.21
CA LEU A 336 3.74 7.63 11.49
C LEU A 336 2.92 7.16 12.71
N GLN A 337 1.93 6.29 12.52
CA GLN A 337 1.08 5.78 13.59
C GLN A 337 1.84 4.94 14.63
N GLY A 338 1.34 4.94 15.88
CA GLY A 338 1.89 4.15 16.99
C GLY A 338 3.26 4.63 17.49
N ASN A 339 3.51 5.93 17.40
CA ASN A 339 4.76 6.58 17.82
C ASN A 339 4.52 7.51 19.04
N GLU A 340 5.51 8.31 19.43
CA GLU A 340 5.45 9.24 20.58
C GLU A 340 5.46 10.72 20.13
N ILE A 341 4.94 11.05 18.95
CA ILE A 341 4.97 12.41 18.38
C ILE A 341 3.97 13.32 19.12
N CYS A 342 4.44 14.49 19.59
CA CYS A 342 3.64 15.43 20.40
C CYS A 342 3.27 16.76 19.69
N SER A 343 3.74 17.04 18.46
CA SER A 343 3.47 18.30 17.70
C SER A 343 3.44 18.04 16.19
N VAL A 344 2.69 18.86 15.44
CA VAL A 344 2.49 18.78 13.98
C VAL A 344 3.11 19.94 13.20
N SER A 345 3.77 20.89 13.89
CA SER A 345 4.48 22.04 13.31
C SER A 345 5.33 21.78 12.04
N PRO A 346 6.00 20.62 11.82
CA PRO A 346 6.76 20.38 10.59
C PRO A 346 5.94 20.50 9.30
N LEU A 347 4.63 20.23 9.34
CA LEU A 347 3.72 20.34 8.19
C LEU A 347 3.51 21.79 7.71
N ARG A 348 3.75 22.79 8.58
CA ARG A 348 3.75 24.21 8.21
C ARG A 348 5.17 24.75 7.96
N THR A 349 6.17 24.22 8.66
CA THR A 349 7.50 24.87 8.72
C THR A 349 8.62 24.18 7.93
N ASN A 350 8.46 22.93 7.50
CA ASN A 350 9.50 22.19 6.77
C ASN A 350 8.98 21.80 5.36
N PRO A 351 9.62 22.27 4.27
CA PRO A 351 9.16 22.01 2.91
C PRO A 351 9.17 20.53 2.51
N LEU A 352 9.91 19.67 3.24
CA LEU A 352 9.95 18.22 3.03
C LEU A 352 8.56 17.58 3.03
N TYR A 353 7.64 18.09 3.86
CA TYR A 353 6.28 17.54 4.02
C TYR A 353 5.24 18.22 3.14
N LYS A 354 5.56 19.34 2.47
CA LYS A 354 4.60 20.18 1.72
C LYS A 354 3.80 19.36 0.70
N ASN A 355 4.45 18.41 0.03
CA ASN A 355 3.88 17.62 -1.06
C ASN A 355 3.22 16.29 -0.63
N ILE A 356 3.12 16.02 0.69
CA ILE A 356 2.50 14.80 1.21
C ILE A 356 0.98 14.93 1.13
N LEU A 357 0.33 13.95 0.51
CA LEU A 357 -1.12 13.90 0.37
C LEU A 357 -1.77 13.04 1.46
N ASP A 358 -1.20 11.88 1.78
CA ASP A 358 -1.74 10.98 2.80
C ASP A 358 -0.83 10.93 4.03
N LEU A 359 -1.35 11.30 5.20
CA LEU A 359 -0.63 11.35 6.45
C LEU A 359 -1.38 10.62 7.57
N TYR A 360 -0.75 9.60 8.14
CA TYR A 360 -1.30 8.80 9.24
C TYR A 360 -0.50 9.02 10.51
N LEU A 361 -1.12 9.65 11.51
CA LEU A 361 -0.53 10.01 12.81
C LEU A 361 -1.26 9.32 13.98
N ASP A 362 -1.96 8.23 13.72
CA ASP A 362 -2.84 7.58 14.71
C ASP A 362 -2.06 7.07 15.92
N ASN A 363 -2.70 7.06 17.10
CA ASN A 363 -2.12 6.57 18.37
C ASN A 363 -0.76 7.23 18.72
N ASN A 364 -0.66 8.54 18.49
CA ASN A 364 0.46 9.38 18.94
C ASN A 364 0.06 10.20 20.20
N LYS A 365 0.79 11.28 20.48
CA LYS A 365 0.62 12.15 21.67
C LYS A 365 0.24 13.60 21.29
N ILE A 366 -0.31 13.81 20.09
CA ILE A 366 -0.67 15.14 19.58
C ILE A 366 -1.86 15.68 20.38
N PHE A 367 -1.74 16.89 20.94
CA PHE A 367 -2.77 17.51 21.78
C PHE A 367 -3.40 18.78 21.19
N SER A 368 -2.74 19.41 20.21
CA SER A 368 -3.29 20.50 19.40
C SER A 368 -2.78 20.42 17.96
N ILE A 369 -3.56 20.96 17.02
CA ILE A 369 -3.19 21.19 15.62
C ILE A 369 -3.29 22.67 15.22
N GLU A 370 -3.42 23.58 16.18
CA GLU A 370 -3.47 25.05 15.95
C GLU A 370 -2.22 25.58 15.24
N GLU A 371 -1.08 24.88 15.39
CA GLU A 371 0.17 25.14 14.65
C GLU A 371 0.01 25.07 13.11
N LEU A 372 -1.07 24.45 12.61
CA LEU A 372 -1.37 24.30 11.18
C LEU A 372 -2.22 25.45 10.62
N GLU A 373 -2.69 26.40 11.42
CA GLU A 373 -3.44 27.55 10.91
C GLU A 373 -2.59 28.34 9.90
N GLY A 374 -3.17 28.62 8.73
CA GLY A 374 -2.47 29.23 7.59
C GLY A 374 -1.47 28.34 6.85
N ALA A 375 -1.41 27.03 7.13
CA ALA A 375 -0.51 26.12 6.41
C ALA A 375 -1.04 25.72 5.03
N GLU A 376 -0.25 25.98 3.97
CA GLU A 376 -0.52 25.53 2.59
C GLU A 376 -0.73 24.01 2.45
N TRP A 377 -0.28 23.23 3.44
CA TRP A 377 -0.50 21.78 3.48
C TRP A 377 -1.99 21.43 3.72
N LEU A 378 -2.74 22.22 4.50
CA LEU A 378 -4.16 21.98 4.75
C LEU A 378 -5.04 22.16 3.50
N THR A 379 -4.58 22.92 2.51
CA THR A 379 -5.28 23.14 1.23
C THR A 379 -4.88 22.13 0.13
N GLN A 380 -4.08 21.10 0.44
CA GLN A 380 -3.68 20.08 -0.54
C GLN A 380 -3.62 18.64 -0.02
N PHE A 381 -3.77 18.39 1.28
CA PHE A 381 -3.82 17.02 1.80
C PHE A 381 -5.05 16.26 1.27
N ARG A 382 -4.91 14.94 1.16
CA ARG A 382 -5.94 13.98 0.76
C ARG A 382 -6.38 13.09 1.93
N VAL A 383 -5.47 12.65 2.80
CA VAL A 383 -5.82 11.93 4.02
C VAL A 383 -5.07 12.52 5.20
N LEU A 384 -5.80 12.87 6.27
CA LEU A 384 -5.22 13.20 7.56
C LEU A 384 -5.89 12.34 8.64
N SER A 385 -5.12 11.42 9.21
CA SER A 385 -5.56 10.52 10.27
C SER A 385 -4.91 10.89 11.59
N LEU A 386 -5.72 11.30 12.57
CA LEU A 386 -5.32 11.76 13.91
C LEU A 386 -5.96 10.91 15.01
N ARG A 387 -6.45 9.70 14.69
CA ARG A 387 -7.21 8.84 15.61
C ARG A 387 -6.40 8.48 16.86
N GLY A 388 -7.03 8.37 18.04
CA GLY A 388 -6.37 7.84 19.24
C GLY A 388 -5.30 8.75 19.88
N ASN A 389 -5.27 10.03 19.50
CA ASN A 389 -4.33 11.04 20.00
C ASN A 389 -4.83 11.66 21.32
N ARG A 390 -4.43 12.90 21.64
CA ARG A 390 -4.79 13.64 22.86
C ARG A 390 -5.48 14.97 22.54
N LEU A 391 -6.11 15.07 21.37
CA LEU A 391 -6.81 16.28 20.94
C LEU A 391 -8.05 16.50 21.80
N THR A 392 -8.13 17.66 22.44
CA THR A 392 -9.34 18.12 23.14
C THR A 392 -10.18 19.07 22.27
N GLN A 393 -9.55 19.75 21.32
CA GLN A 393 -10.19 20.70 20.40
C GLN A 393 -9.45 20.76 19.06
N ILE A 394 -10.09 21.34 18.04
CA ILE A 394 -9.46 21.74 16.77
C ILE A 394 -9.85 23.18 16.43
N PRO A 395 -9.03 23.91 15.65
CA PRO A 395 -9.38 25.22 15.11
C PRO A 395 -10.41 25.05 13.98
N THR A 396 -11.68 24.88 14.34
CA THR A 396 -12.79 24.58 13.41
C THR A 396 -12.86 25.55 12.23
N TYR A 397 -12.69 26.85 12.47
CA TYR A 397 -12.62 27.88 11.44
C TYR A 397 -11.46 27.67 10.45
N ALA A 398 -10.25 27.38 10.93
CA ALA A 398 -9.09 27.16 10.08
C ALA A 398 -9.26 25.89 9.21
N ILE A 399 -9.79 24.81 9.80
CA ILE A 399 -10.09 23.57 9.10
C ILE A 399 -11.20 23.78 8.06
N ASP A 400 -12.28 24.47 8.39
CA ASP A 400 -13.39 24.75 7.48
C ASP A 400 -12.95 25.55 6.24
N ASN A 401 -12.20 26.64 6.44
CA ASN A 401 -11.67 27.44 5.34
C ASN A 401 -10.67 26.65 4.47
N ALA A 402 -9.76 25.89 5.09
CA ALA A 402 -8.76 25.14 4.34
C ALA A 402 -9.38 23.96 3.56
N LEU A 403 -10.40 23.29 4.12
CA LEU A 403 -11.17 22.26 3.42
C LEU A 403 -11.92 22.84 2.22
N GLN A 404 -12.62 23.98 2.37
CA GLN A 404 -13.32 24.64 1.25
C GLN A 404 -12.37 25.02 0.10
N GLN A 405 -11.09 25.28 0.39
CA GLN A 405 -10.06 25.61 -0.58
C GLN A 405 -9.21 24.42 -1.02
N ASN A 406 -9.46 23.20 -0.52
CA ASN A 406 -8.61 22.05 -0.78
C ASN A 406 -8.88 21.45 -2.18
N SER A 407 -7.82 21.36 -3.00
CA SER A 407 -7.87 20.88 -4.39
C SER A 407 -8.32 19.43 -4.57
N ASN A 408 -8.38 18.64 -3.49
CA ASN A 408 -8.84 17.24 -3.48
C ASN A 408 -10.34 17.08 -3.12
N MET A 409 -11.05 18.18 -2.81
CA MET A 409 -12.48 18.15 -2.51
C MET A 409 -13.34 17.89 -3.76
N PRO A 410 -14.56 17.34 -3.60
CA PRO A 410 -15.12 16.78 -2.37
C PRO A 410 -14.77 15.28 -2.17
N ASN A 411 -14.22 14.62 -3.20
CA ASN A 411 -14.26 13.16 -3.32
C ASN A 411 -13.03 12.43 -2.77
N ALA A 412 -11.87 13.09 -2.67
CA ALA A 412 -10.63 12.43 -2.30
C ALA A 412 -10.19 12.75 -0.86
N VAL A 413 -10.57 13.92 -0.31
CA VAL A 413 -10.28 14.30 1.08
C VAL A 413 -10.95 13.35 2.07
N ARG A 414 -10.18 12.82 3.02
CA ARG A 414 -10.67 12.09 4.20
C ARG A 414 -10.00 12.57 5.48
N LEU A 415 -10.82 12.77 6.50
CA LEU A 415 -10.43 13.07 7.87
C LEU A 415 -10.81 11.91 8.79
N ILE A 416 -9.95 11.62 9.77
CA ILE A 416 -10.16 10.56 10.76
C ILE A 416 -9.75 11.12 12.13
N LEU A 417 -10.71 11.25 13.05
CA LEU A 417 -10.63 12.09 14.25
C LEU A 417 -11.11 11.40 15.55
N GLY A 418 -11.63 10.17 15.46
CA GLY A 418 -12.16 9.41 16.61
C GLY A 418 -11.10 9.02 17.65
N ASP A 419 -11.57 8.40 18.73
CA ASP A 419 -10.74 7.98 19.88
C ASP A 419 -9.88 9.11 20.51
N ASN A 420 -10.28 10.36 20.34
CA ASN A 420 -9.65 11.53 20.96
C ASN A 420 -10.51 12.04 22.14
N PRO A 421 -9.89 12.61 23.20
CA PRO A 421 -10.60 13.09 24.39
C PRO A 421 -11.25 14.47 24.15
N TRP A 422 -12.25 14.52 23.26
CA TRP A 422 -12.87 15.78 22.85
C TRP A 422 -13.53 16.54 24.03
N ARG A 423 -13.34 17.85 24.04
CA ARG A 423 -13.98 18.79 24.97
C ARG A 423 -15.46 18.90 24.61
N CYS A 424 -16.34 18.85 25.60
CA CYS A 424 -17.78 19.01 25.39
C CYS A 424 -18.33 20.16 26.27
N ASP A 425 -18.26 21.39 25.77
CA ASP A 425 -18.77 22.58 26.45
C ASP A 425 -19.48 23.56 25.50
N CYS A 426 -20.23 24.50 26.09
CA CYS A 426 -21.08 25.40 25.32
C CYS A 426 -20.34 26.28 24.29
N PRO A 427 -19.11 26.78 24.54
CA PRO A 427 -18.35 27.52 23.53
C PRO A 427 -17.86 26.71 22.32
N PHE A 428 -17.43 25.45 22.50
CA PHE A 428 -16.81 24.66 21.43
C PHE A 428 -17.78 23.70 20.74
N THR A 429 -18.61 22.97 21.50
CA THR A 429 -19.43 21.87 20.95
C THR A 429 -20.34 22.31 19.81
N PRO A 430 -21.11 23.42 19.87
CA PRO A 430 -22.02 23.78 18.78
C PRO A 430 -21.30 24.12 17.47
N VAL A 431 -20.11 24.72 17.55
CA VAL A 431 -19.28 25.06 16.38
C VAL A 431 -18.61 23.82 15.80
N PHE A 432 -18.17 22.89 16.65
CA PHE A 432 -17.62 21.62 16.20
C PHE A 432 -18.72 20.73 15.57
N GLN A 433 -19.91 20.65 16.17
CA GLN A 433 -21.08 19.98 15.59
C GLN A 433 -21.39 20.47 14.17
N GLU A 434 -21.42 21.78 13.95
CA GLU A 434 -21.66 22.38 12.63
C GLU A 434 -20.58 21.96 11.61
N MET A 435 -19.30 22.00 12.01
CA MET A 435 -18.18 21.55 11.17
C MET A 435 -18.27 20.04 10.86
N LEU A 436 -18.64 19.20 11.84
CA LEU A 436 -18.83 17.76 11.65
C LEU A 436 -19.99 17.46 10.68
N GLN A 437 -21.11 18.17 10.80
CA GLN A 437 -22.26 18.02 9.90
C GLN A 437 -21.91 18.46 8.47
N LYS A 438 -21.18 19.59 8.33
CA LYS A 438 -20.76 20.16 7.04
C LYS A 438 -19.83 19.24 6.23
N PHE A 439 -18.96 18.49 6.91
CA PHE A 439 -17.98 17.58 6.28
C PHE A 439 -18.25 16.10 6.56
N ALA A 440 -19.52 15.73 6.82
CA ALA A 440 -19.90 14.37 7.21
C ALA A 440 -19.55 13.28 6.19
N HIS A 441 -19.33 13.62 4.91
CA HIS A 441 -18.88 12.68 3.88
C HIS A 441 -17.36 12.49 3.83
N GLN A 442 -16.57 13.45 4.34
CA GLN A 442 -15.11 13.39 4.38
C GLN A 442 -14.62 12.78 5.71
N ILE A 443 -15.36 12.96 6.80
CA ILE A 443 -15.00 12.45 8.12
C ILE A 443 -15.40 10.97 8.23
N SER A 444 -14.42 10.08 8.11
CA SER A 444 -14.67 8.64 7.90
C SER A 444 -15.07 7.87 9.17
N ASP A 445 -14.80 8.43 10.36
CA ASP A 445 -15.09 7.83 11.66
C ASP A 445 -15.95 8.73 12.56
N ILE A 446 -16.86 9.50 11.95
CA ILE A 446 -17.64 10.56 12.61
C ILE A 446 -18.42 10.13 13.87
N MET A 447 -18.84 8.86 13.94
CA MET A 447 -19.52 8.30 15.13
C MET A 447 -18.59 8.05 16.31
N GLU A 448 -17.27 7.97 16.10
CA GLU A 448 -16.25 7.80 17.14
C GLU A 448 -15.71 9.14 17.67
N ILE A 449 -16.25 10.26 17.18
CA ILE A 449 -15.99 11.61 17.68
C ILE A 449 -16.93 11.86 18.87
N LYS A 450 -16.52 11.31 20.02
CA LYS A 450 -17.26 11.27 21.29
C LYS A 450 -16.68 12.23 22.31
N CYS A 451 -17.50 12.70 23.26
CA CYS A 451 -17.00 13.45 24.41
C CYS A 451 -15.94 12.66 25.19
N SER A 452 -14.96 13.38 25.75
CA SER A 452 -14.05 12.84 26.76
C SER A 452 -14.82 12.21 27.94
N TYR A 453 -14.21 11.20 28.56
CA TYR A 453 -14.76 10.60 29.76
C TYR A 453 -14.64 11.59 30.94
N ILE A 454 -15.79 11.97 31.50
CA ILE A 454 -15.91 12.73 32.74
C ILE A 454 -16.77 11.90 33.70
N GLU A 455 -16.31 11.72 34.94
CA GLU A 455 -17.05 10.99 35.96
C GLU A 455 -18.24 11.82 36.43
N GLY A 456 -19.46 11.27 36.32
CA GLY A 456 -20.70 11.93 36.74
C GLY A 456 -21.35 12.88 35.71
N ASP A 457 -20.77 13.05 34.51
CA ASP A 457 -21.40 13.80 33.41
C ASP A 457 -22.29 12.88 32.55
N GLU A 458 -23.52 13.33 32.28
CA GLU A 458 -24.49 12.67 31.41
C GLU A 458 -24.07 12.70 29.93
N ASN A 459 -23.22 13.65 29.53
CA ASN A 459 -22.68 13.77 28.17
C ASN A 459 -21.40 12.91 27.96
N SER A 460 -20.87 12.27 29.00
CA SER A 460 -19.62 11.49 28.97
C SER A 460 -19.67 10.36 27.93
N LEU A 461 -18.67 10.30 27.04
CA LEU A 461 -18.55 9.33 25.93
C LEU A 461 -19.69 9.36 24.88
N VAL A 462 -20.61 10.33 24.91
CA VAL A 462 -21.67 10.49 23.91
C VAL A 462 -21.10 11.02 22.59
N PRO A 463 -21.53 10.53 21.40
CA PRO A 463 -21.12 11.09 20.10
C PRO A 463 -21.51 12.56 19.98
N ILE A 464 -20.58 13.41 19.52
CA ILE A 464 -20.78 14.87 19.52
C ILE A 464 -21.96 15.30 18.63
N LEU A 465 -22.27 14.55 17.57
CA LEU A 465 -23.45 14.79 16.73
C LEU A 465 -24.80 14.53 17.43
N GLU A 466 -24.83 13.72 18.49
CA GLU A 466 -26.06 13.32 19.19
C GLU A 466 -26.41 14.27 20.36
N LEU A 467 -25.46 15.13 20.77
CA LEU A 467 -25.65 16.08 21.86
C LEU A 467 -26.68 17.17 21.52
N SER A 468 -27.65 17.38 22.41
CA SER A 468 -28.57 18.51 22.28
C SER A 468 -27.92 19.81 22.75
N ARG A 469 -28.24 20.94 22.12
CA ARG A 469 -27.74 22.26 22.56
C ARG A 469 -28.07 22.55 24.03
N SER A 470 -29.21 22.08 24.54
CA SER A 470 -29.62 22.26 25.94
C SER A 470 -28.91 21.33 26.94
N SER A 471 -28.43 20.15 26.53
CA SER A 471 -27.65 19.25 27.41
C SER A 471 -26.26 19.79 27.72
N VAL A 472 -25.66 20.53 26.77
CA VAL A 472 -24.31 21.12 26.84
C VAL A 472 -24.34 22.59 27.28
N CYS A 473 -25.21 23.43 26.69
CA CYS A 473 -25.42 24.81 27.13
C CYS A 473 -26.43 24.91 28.27
N ARG A 474 -26.09 24.33 29.43
CA ARG A 474 -26.83 24.54 30.68
C ARG A 474 -26.56 25.95 31.21
N PHE A 475 -27.33 26.93 30.73
CA PHE A 475 -27.39 28.25 31.37
C PHE A 475 -27.89 28.08 32.81
N PRO A 476 -27.16 28.54 33.84
CA PRO A 476 -27.62 28.47 35.22
C PRO A 476 -28.84 29.38 35.38
N SER A 477 -30.02 28.77 35.55
CA SER A 477 -31.33 29.44 35.54
C SER A 477 -31.59 30.37 36.73
N GLU A 478 -30.67 30.45 37.69
CA GLU A 478 -30.85 31.15 38.97
C GLU A 478 -30.33 32.59 38.99
N TYR A 479 -29.44 33.00 38.07
CA TYR A 479 -28.66 34.25 38.24
C TYR A 479 -28.76 35.32 37.14
N SER A 480 -29.40 35.07 36.00
CA SER A 480 -29.48 36.05 34.89
C SER A 480 -30.84 36.74 34.76
N VAL A 481 -31.93 35.99 34.84
CA VAL A 481 -33.29 36.48 34.53
C VAL A 481 -33.79 37.46 35.58
N GLN A 482 -33.79 37.06 36.87
CA GLN A 482 -34.29 37.89 37.97
C GLN A 482 -33.58 39.25 38.08
N ALA A 483 -32.28 39.31 37.78
CA ALA A 483 -31.49 40.54 37.84
C ALA A 483 -31.87 41.52 36.72
N LEU A 484 -32.03 41.04 35.48
CA LEU A 484 -32.50 41.88 34.37
C LEU A 484 -33.96 42.32 34.58
N ASP A 485 -34.84 41.42 35.03
CA ASP A 485 -36.24 41.76 35.28
C ASP A 485 -36.39 42.80 36.40
N LEU A 486 -35.60 42.70 37.47
CA LEU A 486 -35.55 43.72 38.53
C LEU A 486 -35.09 45.08 37.99
N ILE A 487 -34.03 45.10 37.16
CA ILE A 487 -33.55 46.33 36.51
C ILE A 487 -34.63 46.92 35.59
N ASN A 488 -35.31 46.08 34.80
CA ASN A 488 -36.39 46.50 33.90
C ASN A 488 -37.59 47.07 34.70
N ILE A 489 -37.96 46.47 35.83
CA ILE A 489 -39.02 46.98 36.72
C ILE A 489 -38.63 48.34 37.32
N ILE A 490 -37.37 48.52 37.75
CA ILE A 490 -36.86 49.79 38.27
C ILE A 490 -36.88 50.87 37.18
N LEU A 491 -36.47 50.53 35.95
CA LEU A 491 -36.52 51.45 34.80
C LEU A 491 -37.95 51.85 34.44
N ILE A 492 -38.89 50.89 34.41
CA ILE A 492 -40.32 51.17 34.18
C ILE A 492 -40.87 52.10 35.27
N PHE A 493 -40.55 51.86 36.55
CA PHE A 493 -40.98 52.73 37.65
C PHE A 493 -40.41 54.16 37.53
N LEU A 494 -39.13 54.30 37.14
CA LEU A 494 -38.52 55.61 36.88
C LEU A 494 -39.19 56.33 35.70
N ILE A 495 -39.45 55.64 34.59
CA ILE A 495 -40.13 56.19 33.41
C ILE A 495 -41.55 56.66 33.79
N ILE A 496 -42.32 55.85 34.51
CA ILE A 496 -43.66 56.23 35.00
C ILE A 496 -43.57 57.46 35.92
N THR A 497 -42.59 57.50 36.83
CA THR A 497 -42.38 58.64 37.75
C THR A 497 -42.07 59.93 36.98
N VAL A 498 -41.21 59.87 35.95
CA VAL A 498 -40.90 61.00 35.08
C VAL A 498 -42.12 61.45 34.27
N LEU A 499 -42.89 60.53 33.70
CA LEU A 499 -44.10 60.85 32.93
C LEU A 499 -45.21 61.46 33.80
N VAL A 500 -45.43 60.93 35.01
CA VAL A 500 -46.38 61.50 35.98
C VAL A 500 -45.93 62.89 36.43
N LYS A 501 -44.63 63.09 36.69
CA LYS A 501 -44.08 64.41 37.05
C LYS A 501 -44.22 65.42 35.90
N LEU A 502 -43.92 65.01 34.67
CA LEU A 502 -44.12 65.83 33.46
C LEU A 502 -45.60 66.21 33.26
N ALA A 503 -46.52 65.27 33.44
CA ALA A 503 -47.96 65.52 33.33
C ALA A 503 -48.48 66.46 34.43
N TYR A 504 -48.00 66.30 35.67
CA TYR A 504 -48.28 67.21 36.78
C TYR A 504 -47.77 68.62 36.48
N ASP A 505 -46.53 68.76 36.02
CA ASP A 505 -45.91 70.05 35.73
C ASP A 505 -46.57 70.75 34.54
N TYR A 506 -46.97 70.00 33.50
CA TYR A 506 -47.78 70.50 32.39
C TYR A 506 -49.17 71.00 32.86
N TYR A 507 -49.86 70.22 33.71
CA TYR A 507 -51.15 70.63 34.28
C TYR A 507 -51.01 71.88 35.16
N HIS A 508 -50.00 71.92 36.01
CA HIS A 508 -49.72 73.06 36.89
C HIS A 508 -49.38 74.32 36.08
N PHE A 509 -48.53 74.20 35.06
CA PHE A 509 -48.22 75.29 34.14
C PHE A 509 -49.49 75.80 33.43
N LYS A 510 -50.30 74.89 32.86
CA LYS A 510 -51.56 75.24 32.17
C LYS A 510 -52.60 75.92 33.08
N LYS A 511 -52.55 75.67 34.39
CA LYS A 511 -53.48 76.25 35.38
C LYS A 511 -52.96 77.52 36.07
N THR A 512 -51.66 77.79 36.05
CA THR A 512 -51.03 78.90 36.82
C THR A 512 -50.16 79.85 36.01
N GLY A 513 -49.82 79.50 34.76
CA GLY A 513 -48.89 80.23 33.90
C GLY A 513 -47.42 80.19 34.36
N ARG A 514 -47.09 79.50 35.46
CA ARG A 514 -45.75 79.47 36.05
C ARG A 514 -45.05 78.16 35.72
N LEU A 515 -43.85 78.27 35.12
CA LEU A 515 -42.99 77.14 34.79
C LEU A 515 -42.50 76.39 36.05
N PRO A 516 -42.15 75.10 35.94
CA PRO A 516 -41.58 74.34 37.05
C PRO A 516 -40.27 74.97 37.56
N TRP A 517 -40.05 74.91 38.88
CA TRP A 517 -38.92 75.56 39.56
C TRP A 517 -37.55 75.26 38.94
N ILE A 518 -37.33 74.03 38.46
CA ILE A 518 -36.07 73.62 37.84
C ILE A 518 -35.80 74.33 36.50
N VAL A 519 -36.83 74.66 35.73
CA VAL A 519 -36.73 75.43 34.48
C VAL A 519 -36.44 76.90 34.79
N THR A 520 -36.96 77.44 35.89
CA THR A 520 -36.63 78.79 36.37
C THR A 520 -35.24 78.92 37.02
N LYS A 521 -34.43 77.86 36.96
CA LYS A 521 -33.08 77.77 37.54
C LYS A 521 -32.02 77.20 36.58
N MET A 522 -32.39 76.86 35.35
CA MET A 522 -31.42 76.61 34.28
C MET A 522 -30.93 77.96 33.73
N PRO A 523 -29.60 78.15 33.55
CA PRO A 523 -29.02 79.37 32.99
C PRO A 523 -29.17 79.46 31.47
#